data_AF-Q58IR3-F1
#
_entry.id   AF-Q58IR3-F1
#
_cell.length_a   1.000
_cell.length_b   1.000
_cell.length_c   1.000
_cell.angle_alpha   90.00
_cell.angle_beta   90.00
_cell.angle_gamma   90.00
#
_symmetry.space_group_name_H-M   'P 1'
#
loop_
_entity.id
_entity.type
_entity.pdbx_description
1 polymer ?
#
loop_
_entity_poly.entity_id
_entity_poly.type
_entity_poly.pdbx_seq_one_letter_code
_entity_poly.pdbx_strand_id
1 'polypeptide(L)'
;MPNALTRFFMGLMGKSWAYDSAEDVREVIAKRSFDTLAERARTHTEGAAGLTDSFAFQPGLVDLHDELHDTWHYLVALKARAREMGHGTLAEHLDAAAESTRDTLVHVATAAEVTVPAPEAPLTR
;
A
#
# COMPACT_ATOMS: atom_id res chain seq x y z
N MET A 1 10.49 13.50 -10.60
CA MET A 1 9.94 12.35 -9.85
C MET A 1 9.38 11.36 -10.86
N PRO A 2 9.76 10.07 -10.85
CA PRO A 2 9.11 9.08 -11.72
C PRO A 2 7.63 8.99 -11.35
N ASN A 3 6.73 9.09 -12.34
CA ASN A 3 5.28 8.99 -12.12
C ASN A 3 4.89 7.53 -11.77
N ALA A 4 3.73 7.31 -11.16
CA ALA A 4 3.26 6.00 -10.69
C ALA A 4 3.30 4.92 -11.79
N LEU A 5 2.90 5.28 -13.02
CA LEU A 5 3.03 4.44 -14.22
C LEU A 5 4.48 4.02 -14.50
N THR A 6 5.44 4.93 -14.35
CA THR A 6 6.87 4.65 -14.57
C THR A 6 7.40 3.70 -13.49
N ARG A 7 6.97 3.84 -12.23
CA ARG A 7 7.28 2.88 -11.16
C ARG A 7 6.66 1.51 -11.42
N PHE A 8 5.43 1.47 -11.90
CA PHE A 8 4.73 0.23 -12.25
C PHE A 8 5.47 -0.55 -13.37
N PHE A 9 5.85 0.13 -14.46
CA PHE A 9 6.59 -0.50 -15.56
C PHE A 9 8.04 -0.85 -15.21
N MET A 10 8.74 -0.03 -14.41
CA MET A 10 10.05 -0.42 -13.85
C MET A 10 9.92 -1.62 -12.92
N GLY A 11 8.85 -1.67 -12.12
CA GLY A 11 8.50 -2.81 -11.29
C GLY A 11 8.25 -4.06 -12.12
N LEU A 12 7.66 -3.96 -13.32
CA LEU A 12 7.48 -5.06 -14.28
C LEU A 12 8.79 -5.53 -14.91
N MET A 13 9.69 -4.63 -15.33
CA MET A 13 11.00 -5.01 -15.88
C MET A 13 11.92 -5.68 -14.85
N GLY A 14 11.77 -5.36 -13.57
CA GLY A 14 12.46 -6.06 -12.47
C GLY A 14 11.97 -7.50 -12.21
N LYS A 15 10.87 -7.95 -12.84
CA LYS A 15 10.27 -9.29 -12.67
C LYS A 15 10.92 -10.38 -13.54
N SER A 16 12.12 -10.15 -14.09
CA SER A 16 12.81 -11.16 -14.91
C SER A 16 13.60 -12.20 -14.09
N TRP A 17 13.70 -12.01 -12.77
CA TRP A 17 14.40 -12.92 -11.88
C TRP A 17 13.37 -13.70 -11.05
N ALA A 18 13.16 -14.96 -11.41
CA ALA A 18 12.47 -15.92 -10.58
C ALA A 18 13.45 -16.44 -9.52
N TYR A 19 12.93 -16.75 -8.33
CA TYR A 19 13.69 -17.45 -7.29
C TYR A 19 13.37 -18.94 -7.37
N ASP A 20 14.40 -19.77 -7.32
CA ASP A 20 14.27 -21.22 -7.57
C ASP A 20 13.78 -22.00 -6.34
N SER A 21 13.84 -21.39 -5.15
CA SER A 21 13.33 -22.00 -3.92
C SER A 21 12.53 -21.01 -3.06
N ALA A 22 11.64 -21.57 -2.22
CA ALA A 22 10.92 -20.78 -1.21
C ALA A 22 11.87 -20.18 -0.16
N GLU A 23 13.05 -20.78 0.05
CA GLU A 23 14.10 -20.26 0.92
C GLU A 23 14.70 -18.98 0.35
N ASP A 24 15.05 -18.98 -0.94
CA ASP A 24 15.56 -17.78 -1.64
C ASP A 24 14.54 -16.63 -1.62
N VAL A 25 13.25 -16.94 -1.81
CA VAL A 25 12.16 -15.96 -1.70
C VAL A 25 12.13 -15.34 -0.30
N ARG A 26 12.20 -16.16 0.75
CA ARG A 26 12.19 -15.69 2.14
C ARG A 26 13.43 -14.89 2.48
N GLU A 27 14.60 -15.33 2.04
CA GLU A 27 15.86 -14.63 2.27
C GLU A 27 15.83 -13.24 1.65
N VAL A 28 15.37 -13.12 0.40
CA VAL A 28 15.31 -11.80 -0.26
C VAL A 28 14.25 -10.90 0.39
N ILE A 29 13.09 -11.43 0.77
CA ILE A 29 12.09 -10.66 1.53
C ILE A 29 12.72 -10.14 2.82
N ALA A 30 13.34 -11.02 3.61
CA ALA A 30 13.96 -10.65 4.88
C ALA A 30 15.06 -9.61 4.69
N LYS A 31 15.98 -9.84 3.74
CA LYS A 31 17.09 -8.93 3.45
C LYS A 31 16.59 -7.56 3.03
N ARG A 32 15.63 -7.48 2.10
CA ARG A 32 15.06 -6.19 1.66
C ARG A 32 14.35 -5.47 2.80
N SER A 33 13.67 -6.20 3.67
CA SER A 33 13.11 -5.64 4.90
C SER A 33 14.24 -5.08 5.77
N PHE A 34 15.23 -5.86 6.19
CA PHE A 34 16.26 -5.39 7.12
C PHE A 34 17.15 -4.27 6.57
N ASP A 35 17.65 -4.40 5.34
CA ASP A 35 18.62 -3.47 4.77
C ASP A 35 18.03 -2.06 4.55
N THR A 36 16.71 -1.95 4.38
CA THR A 36 16.04 -0.68 4.08
C THR A 36 15.12 -0.17 5.19
N LEU A 37 14.78 -1.00 6.17
CA LEU A 37 13.76 -0.67 7.18
C LEU A 37 14.18 0.48 8.09
N ALA A 38 15.41 0.50 8.59
CA ALA A 38 15.84 1.50 9.56
C ALA A 38 15.85 2.93 8.96
N GLU A 39 16.33 3.07 7.73
CA GLU A 39 16.35 4.37 7.04
C GLU A 39 14.94 4.82 6.65
N ARG A 40 14.13 3.93 6.05
CA ARG A 40 12.75 4.24 5.67
C ARG A 40 11.88 4.59 6.87
N ALA A 41 12.00 3.83 7.96
CA ALA A 41 11.24 4.08 9.19
C ALA A 41 11.57 5.46 9.78
N ARG A 42 12.85 5.86 9.76
CA ARG A 42 13.27 7.19 10.18
C ARG A 42 12.69 8.29 9.28
N THR A 43 12.76 8.14 7.95
CA THR A 43 12.16 9.12 7.02
C THR A 43 10.66 9.28 7.25
N HIS A 44 9.92 8.18 7.44
CA HIS A 44 8.50 8.26 7.75
C HIS A 44 8.24 8.94 9.11
N THR A 45 9.07 8.66 10.12
CA THR A 45 8.94 9.27 11.46
C THR A 45 9.24 10.77 11.42
N GLU A 46 10.32 11.18 10.76
CA GLU A 46 10.70 12.59 10.61
C GLU A 46 9.64 13.37 9.82
N GLY A 47 9.11 12.78 8.74
CA GLY A 47 8.02 13.38 7.97
C GLY A 47 6.75 13.56 8.80
N ALA A 48 6.36 12.55 9.59
CA ALA A 48 5.19 12.64 10.47
C ALA A 48 5.39 13.63 11.62
N ALA A 49 6.61 13.78 12.14
CA ALA A 49 6.92 14.73 13.20
C ALA A 49 6.75 16.21 12.77
N GLY A 50 6.76 16.48 11.46
CA GLY A 50 6.53 17.82 10.91
C GLY A 50 5.05 18.24 10.82
N LEU A 51 4.10 17.35 11.13
CA LEU A 51 2.66 17.63 11.02
C LEU A 51 2.17 18.43 12.22
N THR A 52 1.55 19.58 11.97
CA THR A 52 1.24 20.58 13.02
C THR A 52 -0.23 20.61 13.45
N ASP A 53 -1.13 20.09 12.62
CA ASP A 53 -2.57 20.08 12.86
C ASP A 53 -3.23 18.91 12.12
N SER A 54 -4.55 18.73 12.34
CA SER A 54 -5.29 17.61 11.76
C SER A 54 -5.34 17.64 10.22
N PHE A 55 -5.32 18.83 9.59
CA PHE A 55 -5.37 18.96 8.14
C PHE A 55 -4.05 18.56 7.49
N ALA A 56 -2.93 18.76 8.19
CA ALA A 56 -1.60 18.39 7.70
C ALA A 56 -1.46 16.88 7.37
N PHE A 57 -2.29 16.02 7.97
CA PHE A 57 -2.33 14.58 7.66
C PHE A 57 -2.99 14.26 6.32
N GLN A 58 -3.86 15.13 5.79
CA GLN A 58 -4.71 14.83 4.62
C GLN A 58 -3.92 14.44 3.37
N PRO A 59 -2.90 15.21 2.93
CA PRO A 59 -2.21 14.88 1.67
C PRO A 59 -1.59 13.47 1.72
N GLY A 60 -0.94 13.12 2.84
CA GLY A 60 -0.33 11.80 3.01
C GLY A 60 -1.36 10.67 3.09
N LEU A 61 -2.52 10.90 3.70
CA LEU A 61 -3.59 9.90 3.77
C LEU A 61 -4.28 9.69 2.42
N VAL A 62 -4.48 10.76 1.63
CA VAL A 62 -5.04 10.67 0.27
C VAL A 62 -4.06 9.96 -0.66
N ASP A 63 -2.78 10.33 -0.63
CA ASP A 63 -1.74 9.66 -1.43
C ASP A 63 -1.64 8.18 -1.06
N LEU A 64 -1.66 7.85 0.24
CA LEU A 64 -1.64 6.47 0.72
C LEU A 64 -2.88 5.69 0.27
N HIS A 65 -4.07 6.30 0.32
CA HIS A 65 -5.30 5.69 -0.17
C HIS A 65 -5.17 5.31 -1.66
N ASP A 66 -4.66 6.22 -2.48
CA ASP A 66 -4.47 5.99 -3.92
C ASP A 66 -3.44 4.88 -4.19
N GLU A 67 -2.32 4.85 -3.45
CA GLU A 67 -1.31 3.80 -3.55
C GLU A 67 -1.87 2.41 -3.14
N LEU A 68 -2.69 2.37 -2.08
CA LEU A 68 -3.38 1.14 -1.65
C LEU A 68 -4.41 0.68 -2.69
N HIS A 69 -5.13 1.61 -3.33
CA HIS A 69 -6.11 1.30 -4.35
C HIS A 69 -5.45 0.69 -5.61
N ASP A 70 -4.32 1.26 -6.06
CA ASP A 70 -3.53 0.69 -7.16
C ASP A 70 -2.99 -0.71 -6.78
N THR A 71 -2.47 -0.85 -5.56
CA THR A 71 -1.99 -2.14 -5.02
C THR A 71 -3.10 -3.20 -5.00
N TRP A 72 -4.31 -2.83 -4.57
CA TRP A 72 -5.46 -3.72 -4.58
C TRP A 72 -5.79 -4.23 -5.99
N HIS A 73 -5.87 -3.32 -6.97
CA HIS A 73 -6.11 -3.70 -8.36
C HIS A 73 -5.03 -4.63 -8.91
N TYR A 74 -3.77 -4.37 -8.57
CA TYR A 74 -2.67 -5.22 -8.98
C TYR A 74 -2.76 -6.63 -8.39
N LEU A 75 -3.10 -6.77 -7.11
CA LEU A 75 -3.34 -8.07 -6.47
C LEU A 75 -4.51 -8.83 -7.11
N VAL A 76 -5.61 -8.14 -7.41
CA VAL A 76 -6.77 -8.73 -8.10
C VAL A 76 -6.39 -9.25 -9.49
N ALA A 77 -5.59 -8.49 -10.25
CA ALA A 77 -5.10 -8.91 -11.56
C ALA A 77 -4.19 -10.14 -11.47
N LEU A 78 -3.25 -10.16 -10.52
CA LEU A 78 -2.39 -11.33 -10.28
C LEU A 78 -3.21 -12.57 -9.86
N LYS A 79 -4.20 -12.39 -8.99
CA LYS A 79 -5.11 -13.46 -8.56
C LYS A 79 -5.85 -14.05 -9.76
N ALA A 80 -6.44 -13.21 -10.60
CA ALA A 80 -7.15 -13.65 -11.80
C ALA A 80 -6.22 -14.48 -12.69
N ARG A 81 -5.00 -13.99 -12.93
CA ARG A 81 -4.02 -14.71 -13.73
C ARG A 81 -3.58 -16.04 -13.10
N ALA A 82 -3.38 -16.08 -11.78
CA ALA A 82 -3.05 -17.31 -11.06
C ALA A 82 -4.17 -18.36 -11.19
N ARG A 83 -5.45 -17.93 -11.13
CA ARG A 83 -6.61 -18.82 -11.36
C ARG A 83 -6.63 -19.37 -12.78
N GLU A 84 -6.44 -18.53 -13.79
CA GLU A 84 -6.37 -18.95 -15.20
C GLU A 84 -5.25 -19.97 -15.45
N MET A 85 -4.15 -19.87 -14.73
CA MET A 85 -3.00 -20.78 -14.83
C MET A 85 -3.13 -22.03 -13.95
N GLY A 86 -4.22 -22.18 -13.19
CA GLY A 86 -4.45 -23.33 -12.31
C GLY A 86 -3.67 -23.29 -10.98
N HIS A 87 -3.07 -22.16 -10.62
CA HIS A 87 -2.33 -21.99 -9.36
C HIS A 87 -3.28 -21.62 -8.20
N GLY A 88 -4.09 -22.60 -7.75
CA GLY A 88 -5.14 -22.42 -6.74
C GLY A 88 -4.66 -21.77 -5.43
N THR A 89 -3.68 -22.37 -4.77
CA THR A 89 -3.14 -21.86 -3.49
C THR A 89 -2.54 -20.46 -3.62
N LEU A 90 -1.86 -20.16 -4.73
CA LEU A 90 -1.37 -18.80 -5.00
C LEU A 90 -2.52 -17.81 -5.14
N ALA A 91 -3.58 -18.19 -5.87
CA ALA A 91 -4.76 -17.35 -6.02
C ALA A 91 -5.46 -17.09 -4.68
N GLU A 92 -5.53 -18.06 -3.78
CA GLU A 92 -6.09 -17.90 -2.43
C GLU A 92 -5.28 -16.91 -1.60
N HIS A 93 -3.94 -17.03 -1.58
CA HIS A 93 -3.10 -16.07 -0.87
C HIS A 93 -3.18 -14.65 -1.44
N LEU A 94 -3.28 -14.52 -2.77
CA LEU A 94 -3.48 -13.23 -3.43
C LEU A 94 -4.86 -12.64 -3.13
N ASP A 95 -5.89 -13.47 -2.95
CA ASP A 95 -7.23 -13.04 -2.53
C ASP A 95 -7.20 -12.47 -1.11
N ALA A 96 -6.62 -13.21 -0.17
CA ALA A 96 -6.48 -12.77 1.22
C ALA A 96 -5.67 -11.47 1.34
N ALA A 97 -4.62 -11.31 0.53
CA ALA A 97 -3.85 -10.06 0.45
C ALA A 97 -4.70 -8.90 -0.10
N ALA A 98 -5.50 -9.14 -1.15
CA ALA A 98 -6.39 -8.13 -1.71
C ALA A 98 -7.48 -7.71 -0.71
N GLU A 99 -8.08 -8.65 0.02
CA GLU A 99 -9.08 -8.36 1.06
C GLU A 99 -8.48 -7.50 2.18
N SER A 100 -7.31 -7.89 2.70
CA SER A 100 -6.62 -7.11 3.74
C SER A 100 -6.24 -5.70 3.26
N THR A 101 -5.89 -5.56 1.98
CA THR A 101 -5.58 -4.25 1.37
C THR A 101 -6.83 -3.38 1.26
N ARG A 102 -7.97 -3.97 0.89
CA ARG A 102 -9.27 -3.28 0.84
C ARG A 102 -9.68 -2.77 2.22
N ASP A 103 -9.53 -3.59 3.26
CA ASP A 103 -9.86 -3.17 4.64
C ASP A 103 -8.95 -2.02 5.10
N THR A 104 -7.66 -2.09 4.77
CA THR A 104 -6.71 -1.01 5.04
C THR A 104 -7.12 0.29 4.32
N LEU A 105 -7.53 0.19 3.05
CA LEU A 105 -8.01 1.33 2.26
C LEU A 105 -9.21 2.01 2.91
N VAL A 106 -10.19 1.23 3.40
CA VAL A 106 -11.36 1.76 4.12
C VAL A 106 -10.91 2.50 5.38
N HIS A 107 -9.99 1.93 6.17
CA HIS A 107 -9.48 2.58 7.37
C HIS A 107 -8.72 3.88 7.08
N VAL A 108 -7.92 3.93 6.01
CA VAL A 108 -7.21 5.14 5.60
C VAL A 108 -8.18 6.21 5.12
N ALA A 109 -9.22 5.85 4.36
CA ALA A 109 -10.27 6.79 3.95
C ALA A 109 -10.99 7.39 5.17
N THR A 110 -11.41 6.55 6.13
CA THR A 110 -12.03 7.03 7.37
C THR A 110 -11.08 7.92 8.19
N ALA A 111 -9.79 7.59 8.25
CA ALA A 111 -8.79 8.43 8.91
C ALA A 111 -8.68 9.80 8.23
N ALA A 112 -8.70 9.85 6.89
CA ALA A 112 -8.71 11.10 6.13
C ALA A 112 -9.98 11.92 6.39
N GLU A 113 -11.16 11.28 6.43
CA GLU A 113 -12.43 11.96 6.72
C GLU A 113 -12.46 12.60 8.11
N VAL A 114 -11.93 11.92 9.13
CA VAL A 114 -11.89 12.42 10.52
C VAL A 114 -11.03 13.69 10.66
N THR A 115 -10.15 13.97 9.70
CA THR A 115 -9.37 15.21 9.72
C THR A 115 -10.18 16.47 9.40
N VAL A 116 -11.38 16.32 8.84
CA VAL A 116 -12.27 17.43 8.51
C VAL A 116 -13.18 17.71 9.71
N PRO A 117 -13.17 18.93 10.28
CA PRO A 117 -14.08 19.29 11.36
C PRO A 117 -15.54 19.10 10.95
N ALA A 118 -16.37 18.60 11.86
CA ALA A 118 -17.81 18.55 11.64
C ALA A 118 -18.34 19.99 11.44
N PRO A 119 -19.31 20.20 10.54
CA PRO A 119 -19.92 21.51 10.37
C PRO A 119 -20.52 21.98 11.70
N GLU A 120 -20.19 23.19 12.13
CA GLU A 120 -20.82 23.81 13.30
C GLU A 120 -22.33 23.86 13.06
N ALA A 121 -23.09 23.09 13.83
CA ALA A 121 -24.54 23.17 13.80
C ALA A 121 -24.95 24.62 14.11
N PRO A 122 -25.87 25.23 13.33
CA PRO A 122 -26.32 26.58 13.64
C PRO A 122 -26.93 26.58 15.03
N LEU A 123 -26.36 27.40 15.93
CA LEU A 123 -26.93 27.69 17.23
C LEU A 123 -28.36 28.21 17.02
N THR A 124 -29.33 27.33 17.21
CA THR A 124 -30.74 27.69 17.18
C THR A 124 -31.00 28.50 18.44
N ARG A 125 -31.30 29.79 18.26
CA ARG A 125 -31.69 30.72 19.33
C ARG A 125 -33.19 30.72 19.51
#